data_AF-A0A3M2TIL9-F1
#
_entry.id   AF-A0A3M2TIL9-F1
#
_cell.length_a   1.000
_cell.length_b   1.000
_cell.length_c   1.000
_cell.angle_alpha   90.00
_cell.angle_beta   90.00
_cell.angle_gamma   90.00
#
_symmetry.space_group_name_H-M   'P 1'
#
loop_
_entity.id
_entity.type
_entity.pdbx_description
1 polymer ?
#
loop_
_entity_poly.entity_id
_entity_poly.type
_entity_poly.pdbx_seq_one_letter_code
_entity_poly.pdbx_strand_id
1 'polypeptide(L)'
;VKRTALGRFKHENAAFTQTKGGRAVVYMGDDERGEFIYKFISRDKIDHQNPKANRDLLDHGTLYVAQFDAGDSNPDHPKGKGQWIELTHGKNGLDAAASFNNQAEVLIHARLAASVVKATRMDRPEWIVVSPKDGQVYCTLTNNIKRGDEGQP
;
A
#
# COMPACT_ATOMS: atom_id res chain seq x y z
N VAL A 1 -15.45 -0.56 -13.81
CA VAL A 1 -14.38 0.46 -13.93
C VAL A 1 -13.14 -0.08 -13.25
N LYS A 2 -11.98 -0.11 -13.91
CA LYS A 2 -10.69 -0.42 -13.24
C LYS A 2 -10.19 0.86 -12.56
N ARG A 3 -9.96 0.84 -11.25
CA ARG A 3 -9.54 2.02 -10.45
C ARG A 3 -8.03 2.17 -10.45
N THR A 4 -7.48 2.87 -11.43
CA THR A 4 -6.03 2.92 -11.65
C THR A 4 -5.26 3.68 -10.58
N ALA A 5 -5.90 4.61 -9.86
CA ALA A 5 -5.27 5.34 -8.75
C ALA A 5 -4.86 4.44 -7.56
N LEU A 6 -5.40 3.21 -7.49
CA LEU A 6 -5.02 2.21 -6.49
C LEU A 6 -3.75 1.43 -6.89
N GLY A 7 -3.19 1.69 -8.08
CA GLY A 7 -1.96 1.05 -8.56
C GLY A 7 -2.17 -0.33 -9.17
N ARG A 8 -1.19 -0.78 -9.97
CA ARG A 8 -1.19 -2.09 -10.63
C ARG A 8 -0.13 -3.00 -10.02
N PHE A 9 -0.60 -4.12 -9.45
CA PHE A 9 0.21 -5.21 -8.91
C PHE A 9 -0.70 -6.45 -8.74
N LYS A 10 -0.23 -7.54 -8.10
CA LYS A 10 -1.04 -8.74 -7.86
C LYS A 10 -1.89 -8.55 -6.60
N HIS A 11 -2.89 -7.70 -6.72
CA HIS A 11 -3.83 -7.39 -5.62
C HIS A 11 -4.46 -8.68 -5.08
N GLU A 12 -4.31 -8.91 -3.77
CA GLU A 12 -5.01 -9.99 -3.08
C GLU A 12 -6.44 -9.56 -2.70
N ASN A 13 -6.56 -8.65 -1.73
CA ASN A 13 -7.81 -8.03 -1.30
C ASN A 13 -7.68 -6.51 -1.16
N ALA A 14 -8.79 -5.85 -0.81
CA ALA A 14 -8.86 -4.40 -0.60
C ALA A 14 -9.59 -4.08 0.71
N ALA A 15 -8.82 -3.82 1.78
CA ALA A 15 -9.37 -3.56 3.10
C ALA A 15 -9.74 -2.08 3.29
N PHE A 16 -11.04 -1.81 3.38
CA PHE A 16 -11.56 -0.45 3.50
C PHE A 16 -11.59 0.05 4.94
N THR A 17 -11.24 1.32 5.14
CA THR A 17 -11.54 2.09 6.35
C THR A 17 -11.67 3.58 6.02
N GLN A 18 -11.85 4.41 7.03
CA GLN A 18 -12.03 5.85 6.89
C GLN A 18 -11.04 6.59 7.80
N THR A 19 -10.42 7.65 7.27
CA THR A 19 -9.66 8.58 8.12
C THR A 19 -10.59 9.32 9.09
N LYS A 20 -10.08 9.84 10.22
CA LYS A 20 -10.86 10.71 11.12
C LYS A 20 -11.50 11.91 10.39
N GLY A 21 -10.86 12.39 9.33
CA GLY A 21 -11.35 13.49 8.48
C GLY A 21 -12.36 13.09 7.40
N GLY A 22 -12.76 11.82 7.34
CA GLY A 22 -13.84 11.35 6.47
C GLY A 22 -13.41 10.84 5.10
N ARG A 23 -12.12 10.86 4.76
CA ARG A 23 -11.59 10.33 3.49
C ARG A 23 -11.50 8.80 3.51
N ALA A 24 -11.78 8.17 2.37
CA ALA A 24 -11.66 6.72 2.21
C ALA A 24 -10.19 6.29 2.27
N VAL A 25 -9.96 5.13 2.87
CA VAL A 25 -8.66 4.47 2.93
C VAL A 25 -8.84 3.03 2.45
N VAL A 26 -7.91 2.55 1.62
CA VAL A 26 -7.90 1.16 1.15
C VAL A 26 -6.50 0.60 1.36
N TYR A 27 -6.34 -0.41 2.22
CA TYR A 27 -5.11 -1.18 2.36
C TYR A 27 -5.13 -2.37 1.40
N MET A 28 -4.00 -2.68 0.76
CA MET A 28 -3.90 -3.69 -0.29
C MET A 28 -2.58 -4.45 -0.18
N GLY A 29 -2.65 -5.79 -0.24
CA GLY A 29 -1.47 -6.66 -0.33
C GLY A 29 -1.14 -7.00 -1.79
N ASP A 30 0.14 -7.18 -2.08
CA ASP A 30 0.65 -7.71 -3.35
C ASP A 30 1.18 -9.11 -3.14
N ASP A 31 0.39 -10.14 -3.48
CA ASP A 31 0.72 -11.53 -3.16
C ASP A 31 1.81 -12.09 -4.09
N GLU A 32 3.03 -11.73 -3.77
CA GLU A 32 4.25 -12.34 -4.30
C GLU A 32 5.39 -12.17 -3.31
N ARG A 33 6.35 -13.09 -3.37
CA ARG A 33 7.49 -13.13 -2.44
C ARG A 33 8.37 -11.90 -2.62
N GLY A 34 8.56 -11.17 -1.53
CA GLY A 34 9.39 -9.99 -1.50
C GLY A 34 8.77 -8.77 -2.20
N GLU A 35 7.45 -8.78 -2.45
CA GLU A 35 6.68 -7.61 -2.85
C GLU A 35 6.06 -6.92 -1.61
N PHE A 36 5.13 -5.99 -1.81
CA PHE A 36 4.88 -4.91 -0.85
C PHE A 36 3.44 -4.84 -0.33
N ILE A 37 3.25 -4.06 0.74
CA ILE A 37 1.93 -3.66 1.26
C ILE A 37 1.68 -2.20 0.88
N TYR A 38 0.49 -1.92 0.36
CA TYR A 38 0.08 -0.61 -0.13
C TYR A 38 -1.09 -0.03 0.66
N LYS A 39 -1.23 1.29 0.57
CA LYS A 39 -2.36 2.06 1.11
C LYS A 39 -2.75 3.15 0.14
N PHE A 40 -4.02 3.23 -0.21
CA PHE A 40 -4.60 4.36 -0.91
C PHE A 40 -5.39 5.24 0.07
N ILE A 41 -5.31 6.56 -0.09
CA ILE A 41 -6.17 7.52 0.61
C ILE A 41 -6.83 8.43 -0.43
N SER A 42 -8.16 8.51 -0.43
CA SER A 42 -8.88 9.39 -1.36
C SER A 42 -8.56 10.87 -1.11
N ARG A 43 -8.68 11.70 -2.15
CA ARG A 43 -8.64 13.15 -2.06
C ARG A 43 -9.87 13.65 -1.30
N ASP A 44 -11.03 13.19 -1.76
CA ASP A 44 -12.33 13.66 -1.28
C ASP A 44 -12.85 12.82 -0.10
N LYS A 45 -13.80 13.39 0.65
CA LYS A 45 -14.48 12.71 1.75
C LYS A 45 -15.57 11.79 1.21
N ILE A 46 -15.88 10.73 1.95
CA ILE A 46 -17.04 9.89 1.67
C ILE A 46 -18.30 10.70 2.00
N ASP A 47 -19.21 10.78 1.04
CA ASP A 47 -20.57 11.25 1.25
C ASP A 47 -21.47 10.08 1.66
N HIS A 48 -21.77 10.01 2.95
CA HIS A 48 -22.64 8.96 3.52
C HIS A 48 -24.13 9.19 3.23
N GLN A 49 -24.53 10.40 2.85
CA GLN A 49 -25.93 10.76 2.59
C GLN A 49 -26.29 10.57 1.11
N ASN A 50 -25.32 10.73 0.21
CA ASN A 50 -25.51 10.55 -1.22
C ASN A 50 -24.45 9.58 -1.80
N PRO A 51 -24.70 8.26 -1.79
CA PRO A 51 -23.76 7.27 -2.30
C PRO A 51 -23.32 7.50 -3.76
N LYS A 52 -24.19 8.09 -4.60
CA LYS A 52 -23.87 8.39 -6.00
C LYS A 52 -22.82 9.49 -6.14
N ALA A 53 -22.69 10.39 -5.16
CA ALA A 53 -21.64 11.41 -5.14
C ALA A 53 -20.23 10.79 -5.01
N ASN A 54 -20.12 9.56 -4.50
CA ASN A 54 -18.85 8.83 -4.37
C ASN A 54 -18.41 8.09 -5.64
N ARG A 55 -19.09 8.27 -6.78
CA ARG A 55 -18.86 7.48 -8.01
C ARG A 55 -17.39 7.44 -8.42
N ASP A 56 -16.68 8.56 -8.32
CA ASP A 56 -15.28 8.70 -8.78
C ASP A 56 -14.30 8.88 -7.59
N LEU A 57 -14.76 8.58 -6.36
CA LEU A 57 -13.98 8.76 -5.12
C LEU A 57 -12.63 8.04 -5.15
N LEU A 58 -12.57 6.89 -5.82
CA LEU A 58 -11.37 6.06 -5.95
C LEU A 58 -10.49 6.42 -7.16
N ASP A 59 -10.87 7.42 -7.95
CA ASP A 59 -10.05 7.90 -9.08
C ASP A 59 -9.13 9.06 -8.67
N HIS A 60 -9.34 9.64 -7.47
CA HIS A 60 -8.58 10.77 -6.96
C HIS A 60 -8.07 10.50 -5.55
N GLY A 61 -6.76 10.52 -5.37
CA GLY A 61 -6.14 10.31 -4.08
C GLY A 61 -4.65 10.08 -4.21
N THR A 62 -4.08 9.49 -3.17
CA THR A 62 -2.65 9.25 -3.07
C THR A 62 -2.41 7.79 -2.72
N LEU A 63 -1.56 7.12 -3.51
CA LEU A 63 -1.07 5.78 -3.23
C LEU A 63 0.21 5.86 -2.40
N TYR A 64 0.32 4.99 -1.42
CA TYR A 64 1.46 4.84 -0.54
C TYR A 64 1.89 3.37 -0.49
N VAL A 65 3.15 3.15 -0.14
CA VAL A 65 3.71 1.82 0.15
C VAL A 65 4.32 1.80 1.55
N ALA A 66 4.29 0.65 2.21
CA ALA A 66 4.81 0.48 3.56
C ALA A 66 6.34 0.34 3.57
N GLN A 67 6.96 0.94 4.59
CA GLN A 67 8.31 0.61 5.03
C GLN A 67 8.27 0.33 6.54
N PHE A 68 8.77 -0.82 6.95
CA PHE A 68 8.88 -1.26 8.33
C PHE A 68 10.34 -1.18 8.78
N ASP A 69 10.57 -0.80 10.03
CA ASP A 69 11.89 -0.90 10.65
C ASP A 69 12.24 -2.36 11.03
N ALA A 70 13.41 -2.55 11.61
CA ALA A 70 13.88 -3.88 12.03
C ALA A 70 13.15 -4.42 13.28
N GLY A 71 12.30 -3.60 13.93
CA GLY A 71 11.67 -3.92 15.20
C GLY A 71 12.64 -4.11 16.36
N ASP A 72 12.09 -4.61 17.47
CA ASP A 72 12.83 -5.23 18.55
C ASP A 72 13.12 -6.71 18.18
N SER A 73 14.25 -7.23 18.62
CA SER A 73 14.67 -8.61 18.32
C SER A 73 13.94 -9.65 19.19
N ASN A 74 12.70 -9.36 19.62
CA ASN A 74 11.94 -10.30 20.43
C ASN A 74 11.53 -11.52 19.57
N PRO A 75 11.93 -12.75 19.95
CA PRO A 75 11.69 -13.93 19.12
C PRO A 75 10.23 -14.42 19.16
N ASP A 76 9.44 -14.02 20.16
CA ASP A 76 8.06 -14.47 20.36
C ASP A 76 7.03 -13.44 19.87
N HIS A 77 7.28 -12.16 20.18
CA HIS A 77 6.38 -11.07 19.82
C HIS A 77 7.17 -9.82 19.39
N PRO A 78 7.79 -9.85 18.20
CA PRO A 78 8.54 -8.71 17.69
C PRO A 78 7.63 -7.50 17.49
N LYS A 79 8.13 -6.32 17.85
CA LYS A 79 7.41 -5.03 17.71
C LYS A 79 8.32 -4.00 17.08
N GLY A 80 7.78 -3.19 16.18
CA GLY A 80 8.54 -2.15 15.51
C GLY A 80 7.68 -0.94 15.16
N LYS A 81 8.26 -0.06 14.36
CA LYS A 81 7.56 1.05 13.74
C LYS A 81 7.58 0.88 12.23
N GLY A 82 6.70 1.61 11.58
CA GLY A 82 6.68 1.70 10.13
C GLY A 82 6.16 3.05 9.68
N GLN A 83 6.26 3.28 8.38
CA GLN A 83 5.82 4.49 7.72
C GLN A 83 5.19 4.18 6.37
N TRP A 84 4.38 5.13 5.90
CA TRP A 84 3.77 5.12 4.58
C TRP A 84 4.53 6.10 3.69
N ILE A 85 5.14 5.60 2.62
CA ILE A 85 5.92 6.42 1.68
C ILE A 85 5.07 6.67 0.43
N GLU A 86 4.94 7.94 0.05
CA GLU A 86 4.08 8.39 -1.04
C GLU A 86 4.63 7.98 -2.42
N LEU A 87 3.78 7.40 -3.26
CA LEU A 87 4.08 7.04 -4.66
C LEU A 87 3.50 8.09 -5.62
N THR A 88 4.17 9.24 -5.68
CA THR A 88 3.77 10.36 -6.54
C THR A 88 4.95 10.82 -7.40
N HIS A 89 4.69 11.00 -8.69
CA HIS A 89 5.66 11.50 -9.64
C HIS A 89 6.19 12.89 -9.20
N GLY A 90 7.50 13.08 -9.25
CA GLY A 90 8.21 14.27 -8.76
C GLY A 90 8.47 14.27 -7.25
N LYS A 91 8.13 13.20 -6.52
CA LYS A 91 8.46 13.03 -5.09
C LYS A 91 9.26 11.76 -4.88
N ASN A 92 10.07 11.72 -3.82
CA ASN A 92 10.79 10.54 -3.36
C ASN A 92 11.67 9.87 -4.46
N GLY A 93 12.17 10.66 -5.42
CA GLY A 93 12.95 10.16 -6.57
C GLY A 93 12.14 9.48 -7.67
N LEU A 94 10.81 9.57 -7.64
CA LEU A 94 9.92 9.05 -8.68
C LEU A 94 9.78 10.05 -9.81
N ASP A 95 10.80 10.16 -10.64
CA ASP A 95 10.83 11.07 -11.78
C ASP A 95 11.45 10.40 -13.01
N ALA A 96 11.70 11.18 -14.06
CA ALA A 96 12.24 10.66 -15.32
C ALA A 96 13.62 10.01 -15.15
N ALA A 97 14.42 10.41 -14.16
CA ALA A 97 15.71 9.76 -13.89
C ALA A 97 15.54 8.33 -13.36
N ALA A 98 14.41 8.06 -12.69
CA ALA A 98 13.99 6.71 -12.29
C ALA A 98 13.07 6.03 -13.31
N SER A 99 13.02 6.53 -14.56
CA SER A 99 12.17 6.03 -15.65
C SER A 99 10.65 6.18 -15.41
N PHE A 100 10.23 7.21 -14.70
CA PHE A 100 8.82 7.60 -14.59
C PHE A 100 8.60 8.98 -15.22
N ASN A 101 7.91 9.05 -16.35
CA ASN A 101 7.65 10.31 -17.06
C ASN A 101 6.42 11.06 -16.51
N ASN A 102 5.54 10.36 -15.81
CA ASN A 102 4.29 10.91 -15.27
C ASN A 102 3.68 9.98 -14.20
N GLN A 103 2.61 10.44 -13.55
CA GLN A 103 1.90 9.67 -12.52
C GLN A 103 1.26 8.37 -13.03
N ALA A 104 0.86 8.31 -14.30
CA ALA A 104 0.25 7.10 -14.85
C ALA A 104 1.26 5.95 -14.89
N GLU A 105 2.51 6.22 -15.28
CA GLU A 105 3.59 5.24 -15.23
C GLU A 105 3.90 4.79 -13.81
N VAL A 106 3.91 5.71 -12.83
CA VAL A 106 4.06 5.35 -11.40
C VAL A 106 2.98 4.36 -10.96
N LEU A 107 1.72 4.56 -11.37
CA LEU A 107 0.61 3.68 -11.01
C LEU A 107 0.63 2.34 -11.77
N ILE A 108 0.97 2.34 -13.06
CA ILE A 108 1.06 1.14 -13.90
C ILE A 108 2.23 0.25 -13.47
N HIS A 109 3.32 0.87 -13.03
CA HIS A 109 4.56 0.23 -12.58
C HIS A 109 4.78 0.42 -11.08
N ALA A 110 3.71 0.32 -10.28
CA ALA A 110 3.73 0.59 -8.84
C ALA A 110 4.81 -0.19 -8.08
N ARG A 111 5.12 -1.43 -8.46
CA ARG A 111 6.22 -2.21 -7.88
C ARG A 111 7.60 -1.59 -8.10
N LEU A 112 7.86 -1.07 -9.30
CA LEU A 112 9.13 -0.40 -9.60
C LEU A 112 9.23 0.90 -8.79
N ALA A 113 8.14 1.66 -8.70
CA ALA A 113 8.09 2.88 -7.90
C ALA A 113 8.31 2.59 -6.41
N ALA A 114 7.63 1.56 -5.87
CA ALA A 114 7.82 1.07 -4.51
C ALA A 114 9.27 0.66 -4.23
N SER A 115 9.93 0.03 -5.20
CA SER A 115 11.33 -0.35 -5.10
C SER A 115 12.26 0.87 -5.05
N VAL A 116 12.02 1.89 -5.89
CA VAL A 116 12.79 3.15 -5.88
C VAL A 116 12.71 3.84 -4.53
N VAL A 117 11.53 3.88 -3.92
CA VAL A 117 11.34 4.46 -2.58
C VAL A 117 11.73 3.53 -1.42
N LYS A 118 12.33 2.37 -1.73
CA LYS A 118 12.85 1.39 -0.76
C LYS A 118 11.77 0.87 0.20
N ALA A 119 10.59 0.53 -0.34
CA ALA A 119 9.58 -0.21 0.40
C ALA A 119 10.15 -1.52 0.98
N THR A 120 9.63 -1.94 2.14
CA THR A 120 10.07 -3.19 2.76
C THR A 120 9.48 -4.38 2.00
N ARG A 121 10.34 -5.26 1.52
CA ARG A 121 9.94 -6.53 0.90
C ARG A 121 9.27 -7.41 1.95
N MET A 122 8.17 -8.08 1.60
CA MET A 122 7.35 -8.82 2.55
C MET A 122 7.17 -10.29 2.17
N ASP A 123 6.82 -11.11 3.15
CA ASP A 123 6.56 -12.54 2.95
C ASP A 123 5.13 -12.78 2.46
N ARG A 124 4.89 -12.50 1.17
CA ARG A 124 3.59 -12.72 0.50
C ARG A 124 2.40 -12.14 1.28
N PRO A 125 2.23 -10.81 1.26
CA PRO A 125 1.06 -10.16 1.84
C PRO A 125 -0.22 -10.62 1.14
N GLU A 126 -1.04 -11.36 1.86
CA GLU A 126 -2.35 -11.79 1.39
C GLU A 126 -3.45 -10.88 1.98
N TRP A 127 -4.40 -11.44 2.73
CA TRP A 127 -5.57 -10.71 3.21
C TRP A 127 -5.22 -9.65 4.25
N ILE A 128 -5.80 -8.47 4.09
CA ILE A 128 -5.81 -7.40 5.08
C ILE A 128 -7.22 -7.20 5.61
N VAL A 129 -7.35 -6.98 6.92
CA VAL A 129 -8.62 -6.59 7.57
C VAL A 129 -8.39 -5.46 8.56
N VAL A 130 -9.43 -4.66 8.78
CA VAL A 130 -9.45 -3.59 9.78
C VAL A 130 -10.46 -3.95 10.85
N SER A 131 -10.03 -3.99 12.11
CA SER A 131 -10.91 -4.26 13.24
C SER A 131 -11.98 -3.17 13.36
N PRO A 132 -13.27 -3.54 13.44
CA PRO A 132 -14.35 -2.58 13.60
C PRO A 132 -14.44 -2.01 15.04
N LYS A 133 -13.65 -2.54 15.98
CA LYS A 133 -13.70 -2.13 17.39
C LYS A 133 -12.69 -1.04 17.73
N ASP A 134 -11.47 -1.16 17.21
CA ASP A 134 -10.34 -0.28 17.55
C ASP A 134 -9.58 0.26 16.34
N GLY A 135 -9.94 -0.19 15.13
CA GLY A 135 -9.29 0.24 13.88
C GLY A 135 -7.90 -0.33 13.65
N GLN A 136 -7.44 -1.28 14.46
CA GLN A 136 -6.17 -1.97 14.20
C GLN A 136 -6.25 -2.76 12.88
N VAL A 137 -5.14 -2.79 12.16
CA VAL A 137 -5.03 -3.43 10.84
C VAL A 137 -4.24 -4.73 10.99
N TYR A 138 -4.76 -5.80 10.42
CA TYR A 138 -4.14 -7.13 10.43
C TYR A 138 -3.89 -7.55 8.99
N CYS A 139 -2.73 -8.13 8.71
CA CYS A 139 -2.34 -8.61 7.40
C CYS A 139 -1.71 -10.00 7.55
N THR A 140 -2.11 -10.96 6.72
CA THR A 140 -1.45 -12.27 6.65
C THR A 140 -0.20 -12.19 5.79
N LEU A 141 0.91 -12.69 6.32
CA LEU A 141 2.16 -12.94 5.59
C LEU A 141 2.31 -14.45 5.44
N THR A 142 1.87 -14.99 4.30
CA THR A 142 1.42 -16.39 4.22
C THR A 142 2.57 -17.41 4.26
N ASN A 143 3.70 -17.08 3.63
CA ASN A 143 4.97 -17.82 3.63
C ASN A 143 5.98 -17.18 2.69
N ASN A 144 7.27 -17.45 2.92
CA ASN A 144 8.31 -17.21 1.94
C ASN A 144 9.52 -18.15 2.09
N ILE A 145 9.51 -19.29 1.38
CA ILE A 145 10.68 -20.19 1.27
C ILE A 145 11.97 -19.55 0.71
N LYS A 146 11.94 -18.31 0.20
CA LYS A 146 13.13 -17.60 -0.27
C LYS A 146 13.62 -16.53 0.72
N ARG A 147 12.99 -16.41 1.89
CA ARG A 147 13.42 -15.51 2.97
C ARG A 147 14.90 -15.75 3.27
N GLY A 148 15.70 -14.69 3.33
CA GLY A 148 17.14 -14.74 3.54
C GLY A 148 18.00 -14.95 2.28
N ASP A 149 17.39 -15.24 1.13
CA ASP A 149 18.10 -15.24 -0.16
C ASP A 149 18.46 -13.82 -0.59
N GLU A 150 19.43 -13.68 -1.50
CA GLU A 150 19.77 -12.39 -2.10
C GLU A 150 18.53 -11.75 -2.77
N GLY A 151 18.23 -10.51 -2.40
CA GLY A 151 17.05 -9.82 -2.91
C GLY A 151 15.72 -10.39 -2.40
N GLN A 152 15.71 -11.04 -1.25
CA GLN A 152 14.50 -11.39 -0.52
C GLN A 152 14.58 -10.82 0.89
N PRO A 153 13.42 -10.62 1.56
CA PRO A 153 13.42 -10.13 2.93
C PRO A 153 14.15 -11.07 3.90
#